data_AF-A0A174CT77-F1
#
_entry.id   AF-A0A174CT77-F1
#
_cell.length_a   1.000
_cell.length_b   1.000
_cell.length_c   1.000
_cell.angle_alpha   90.00
_cell.angle_beta   90.00
_cell.angle_gamma   90.00
#
_symmetry.space_group_name_H-M   'P 1'
#
loop_
_entity.id
_entity.type
_entity.pdbx_description
1 polymer ?
#
loop_
_entity_poly.entity_id
_entity_poly.type
_entity_poly.pdbx_seq_one_letter_code
_entity_poly.pdbx_strand_id
1 'polypeptide(L)'
;MKKKLLAGILALALCSTNMPPQTIFAGEFTSGNPDVVSEEEIPEIFTNEEQEAAGETDEELSVFSSEEVPEFNDAPDEAMAAAENAQNREIDLTTDVTAGVYTISSAGNYKFTCSNNEPTGNRIVINGAGIPAQHKINIYLNNVNINTSDDPALQIQSSVQAQVYIYLEGINNLNSEKRAALQTDNAAKLTIDNSPDNSPNTTGELIATGSFGAGIGGDQWKSSSDITIRGGSVTATSSYGAGIGGGRGQTNGNITIRGGSVTATSGSGAGIGGGQGNNGSNITIRGGSVTATSDSGAGIGGGSNGGDGSDITIRGGSVTATSDSGAGIGGGSNWGDGSDITISGGSVTATSDSGAGIGGGSKGAGRNIAISGGSVKAYSDKRPGINCPPP
;
A
#
# COMPACT_ATOMS: atom_id res chain seq x y z
N MET A 1 29.88 -12.99 -72.62
CA MET A 1 28.51 -12.62 -72.22
C MET A 1 28.57 -11.63 -71.07
N LYS A 2 27.98 -10.45 -71.27
CA LYS A 2 27.53 -9.39 -70.33
C LYS A 2 28.47 -8.89 -69.22
N LYS A 3 29.10 -7.73 -69.50
CA LYS A 3 29.41 -6.67 -68.53
C LYS A 3 28.11 -5.95 -68.12
N LYS A 4 27.94 -5.56 -66.85
CA LYS A 4 27.29 -4.31 -66.40
C LYS A 4 27.83 -3.89 -65.02
N LEU A 5 28.62 -2.82 -65.01
CA LEU A 5 28.71 -1.85 -63.92
C LEU A 5 27.47 -0.92 -64.04
N LEU A 6 26.95 -0.38 -62.91
CA LEU A 6 26.78 1.07 -62.65
C LEU A 6 25.78 1.36 -61.49
N ALA A 7 26.18 2.31 -60.63
CA ALA A 7 25.42 3.23 -59.74
C ALA A 7 24.49 2.60 -58.67
N GLY A 8 24.53 2.98 -57.39
CA GLY A 8 24.77 4.29 -56.79
C GLY A 8 23.43 4.90 -56.39
N ILE A 9 23.15 5.01 -55.10
CA ILE A 9 22.33 6.06 -54.45
C ILE A 9 22.56 5.93 -52.93
N LEU A 10 23.26 6.92 -52.40
CA LEU A 10 23.32 7.29 -50.99
C LEU A 10 22.13 8.23 -50.77
N ALA A 11 21.16 7.84 -49.95
CA ALA A 11 20.04 8.71 -49.56
C ALA A 11 20.13 8.97 -48.06
N LEU A 12 20.70 10.13 -47.73
CA LEU A 12 20.61 10.83 -46.46
C LEU A 12 19.13 11.23 -46.26
N ALA A 13 18.50 10.81 -45.17
CA ALA A 13 17.16 11.26 -44.78
C ALA A 13 17.22 12.09 -43.50
N LEU A 14 16.44 13.17 -43.51
CA LEU A 14 16.60 14.37 -42.70
C LEU A 14 16.19 14.16 -41.23
N CYS A 15 17.02 14.63 -40.29
CA CYS A 15 16.55 14.96 -38.95
C CYS A 15 15.78 16.27 -39.00
N SER A 16 14.49 16.21 -38.65
CA SER A 16 13.62 17.37 -38.46
C SER A 16 13.81 17.90 -37.04
N THR A 17 14.41 19.08 -36.88
CA THR A 17 14.35 19.88 -35.64
C THR A 17 13.45 21.08 -35.89
N ASN A 18 12.19 20.99 -35.44
CA ASN A 18 11.27 22.11 -35.37
C ASN A 18 11.21 22.60 -33.91
N MET A 19 12.04 23.58 -33.57
CA MET A 19 11.99 24.31 -32.31
C MET A 19 12.07 25.81 -32.62
N PRO A 20 11.12 26.64 -32.15
CA PRO A 20 11.13 28.07 -32.44
C PRO A 20 12.22 28.80 -31.63
N PRO A 21 12.86 29.84 -32.17
CA PRO A 21 13.94 30.56 -31.50
C PRO A 21 13.39 31.40 -30.33
N GLN A 22 13.90 31.15 -29.12
CA GLN A 22 13.72 32.06 -27.99
C GLN A 22 14.81 33.14 -28.02
N THR A 23 14.35 34.38 -28.06
CA THR A 23 15.12 35.62 -27.97
C THR A 23 15.88 35.68 -26.64
N ILE A 24 17.21 35.76 -26.69
CA ILE A 24 18.05 36.07 -25.53
C ILE A 24 18.11 37.60 -25.41
N PHE A 25 17.46 38.14 -24.38
CA PHE A 25 17.66 39.53 -23.95
C PHE A 25 18.88 39.58 -23.02
N ALA A 26 19.91 40.31 -23.43
CA ALA A 26 21.01 40.70 -22.55
C ALA A 26 20.50 41.81 -21.61
N GLY A 27 20.42 41.51 -20.32
CA GLY A 27 20.18 42.50 -19.26
C GLY A 27 21.50 42.89 -18.62
N GLU A 28 21.84 44.17 -18.72
CA GLU A 28 22.97 44.80 -18.03
C GLU A 28 22.84 44.67 -16.51
N PHE A 29 23.93 44.26 -15.86
CA PHE A 29 24.13 44.38 -14.42
C PHE A 29 24.63 45.79 -14.10
N THR A 30 23.88 46.55 -13.31
CA THR A 30 24.42 47.72 -12.60
C THR A 30 24.27 47.53 -11.09
N SER A 31 25.42 47.60 -10.43
CA SER A 31 25.64 47.54 -8.98
C SER A 31 25.14 48.78 -8.25
N GLY A 32 24.49 48.58 -7.10
CA GLY A 32 24.28 49.61 -6.08
C GLY A 32 23.90 48.98 -4.74
N ASN A 33 24.81 49.08 -3.77
CA ASN A 33 24.62 48.72 -2.35
C ASN A 33 24.34 50.02 -1.54
N PRO A 34 24.12 49.95 -0.21
CA PRO A 34 22.84 50.01 0.49
C PRO A 34 22.70 51.34 1.29
N ASP A 35 21.56 51.57 1.94
CA ASP A 35 21.42 52.34 3.21
C ASP A 35 19.91 52.37 3.58
N VAL A 36 19.49 51.78 4.71
CA VAL A 36 19.31 52.36 6.08
C VAL A 36 18.07 53.27 6.21
N VAL A 37 17.48 53.28 7.43
CA VAL A 37 16.36 54.07 8.00
C VAL A 37 15.00 53.34 7.92
N SER A 38 14.48 52.65 8.96
CA SER A 38 14.04 53.03 10.33
C SER A 38 12.71 53.81 10.40
N GLU A 39 11.99 53.58 11.51
CA GLU A 39 10.73 54.20 12.01
C GLU A 39 9.42 53.51 11.59
N GLU A 40 8.36 53.43 12.40
CA GLU A 40 8.08 53.35 13.85
C GLU A 40 6.54 53.27 13.97
N GLU A 41 6.04 52.60 15.03
CA GLU A 41 4.71 52.70 15.68
C GLU A 41 3.41 52.50 14.85
N ILE A 42 2.28 51.98 15.36
CA ILE A 42 1.55 52.25 16.61
C ILE A 42 0.66 51.02 16.94
N PRO A 43 0.42 50.65 18.22
CA PRO A 43 -0.58 49.66 18.61
C PRO A 43 -1.93 50.32 18.98
N GLU A 44 -3.05 49.74 18.53
CA GLU A 44 -4.38 50.14 19.02
C GLU A 44 -4.79 49.34 20.26
N ILE A 45 -5.02 50.10 21.32
CA ILE A 45 -5.65 49.72 22.58
C ILE A 45 -7.13 50.11 22.47
N PHE A 46 -8.05 49.23 22.87
CA PHE A 46 -9.39 49.64 23.28
C PHE A 46 -9.66 49.12 24.70
N THR A 47 -10.01 50.05 25.57
CA THR A 47 -10.33 49.90 26.99
C THR A 47 -11.84 49.90 27.25
N ASN A 48 -12.17 49.55 28.51
CA ASN A 48 -13.40 49.79 29.30
C ASN A 48 -14.37 48.59 29.33
N GLU A 49 -14.54 47.85 30.44
CA GLU A 49 -15.00 48.17 31.82
C GLU A 49 -16.47 48.61 31.96
N GLU A 50 -17.07 48.14 33.07
CA GLU A 50 -18.43 48.33 33.63
C GLU A 50 -19.53 47.36 33.15
N GLN A 51 -20.39 46.75 33.99
CA GLN A 51 -20.76 47.01 35.39
C GLN A 51 -21.54 45.79 35.95
N GLU A 52 -21.37 45.48 37.24
CA GLU A 52 -22.32 44.69 38.03
C GLU A 52 -23.55 45.54 38.42
N ALA A 53 -24.74 44.94 38.43
CA ALA A 53 -25.82 45.34 39.34
C ALA A 53 -26.80 44.20 39.57
N ALA A 54 -26.99 43.86 40.84
CA ALA A 54 -28.03 43.01 41.37
C ALA A 54 -29.41 43.71 41.36
N GLY A 55 -30.48 42.92 41.27
CA GLY A 55 -31.85 43.37 41.47
C GLY A 55 -32.79 42.18 41.69
N GLU A 56 -33.13 41.94 42.95
CA GLU A 56 -34.26 41.10 43.38
C GLU A 56 -35.59 41.70 42.91
N THR A 57 -36.54 40.84 42.52
CA THR A 57 -37.96 40.96 42.89
C THR A 57 -38.65 39.60 42.83
N ASP A 58 -39.26 39.22 43.96
CA ASP A 58 -40.20 38.12 44.15
C ASP A 58 -41.58 38.38 43.51
N GLU A 59 -42.37 37.29 43.45
CA GLU A 59 -43.85 37.19 43.25
C GLU A 59 -44.30 37.10 41.77
N GLU A 60 -45.08 36.11 41.29
CA GLU A 60 -46.07 35.24 41.92
C GLU A 60 -46.24 33.88 41.21
N LEU A 61 -46.82 32.97 41.98
CA LEU A 61 -47.35 31.65 41.65
C LEU A 61 -48.40 31.64 40.52
N SER A 62 -48.34 30.64 39.64
CA SER A 62 -49.56 30.01 39.09
C SER A 62 -49.34 28.57 38.59
N VAL A 63 -49.74 27.63 39.44
CA VAL A 63 -50.42 26.35 39.18
C VAL A 63 -50.48 25.88 37.71
N PHE A 64 -49.77 24.79 37.38
CA PHE A 64 -50.27 23.78 36.43
C PHE A 64 -49.81 22.37 36.80
N SER A 65 -50.80 21.47 36.77
CA SER A 65 -50.83 20.01 36.85
C SER A 65 -49.55 19.20 37.06
N SER A 66 -49.66 18.26 37.99
CA SER A 66 -48.89 17.03 38.08
C SER A 66 -48.98 16.22 36.78
N GLU A 67 -48.01 16.42 35.89
CA GLU A 67 -47.64 15.42 34.88
C GLU A 67 -46.48 14.61 35.48
N GLU A 68 -46.66 13.30 35.47
CA GLU A 68 -45.74 12.28 35.96
C GLU A 68 -44.34 12.50 35.35
N VAL A 69 -43.38 12.89 36.19
CA VAL A 69 -41.98 13.04 35.80
C VAL A 69 -41.50 11.64 35.37
N PRO A 70 -41.05 11.44 34.12
CA PRO A 70 -40.41 10.19 33.77
C PRO A 70 -39.19 10.06 34.67
N GLU A 71 -39.10 8.98 35.43
CA GLU A 71 -37.85 8.61 36.09
C GLU A 71 -36.79 8.44 34.99
N PHE A 72 -35.98 9.48 34.76
CA PHE A 72 -34.75 9.35 34.02
C PHE A 72 -33.83 8.50 34.89
N ASN A 73 -33.80 7.21 34.58
CA ASN A 73 -32.80 6.31 35.11
C ASN A 73 -31.45 6.72 34.50
N ASP A 74 -30.73 7.61 35.17
CA ASP A 74 -29.36 8.06 34.84
C ASP A 74 -28.30 6.96 35.07
N ALA A 75 -28.72 5.70 35.25
CA ALA A 75 -27.80 4.58 35.14
C ALA A 75 -27.33 4.51 33.67
N PRO A 76 -26.02 4.69 33.38
CA PRO A 76 -25.53 4.42 32.04
C PRO A 76 -25.90 2.99 31.74
N ASP A 77 -26.65 2.78 30.65
CA ASP A 77 -27.14 1.47 30.24
C ASP A 77 -25.98 0.46 30.31
N GLU A 78 -25.97 -0.37 31.35
CA GLU A 78 -24.82 -1.21 31.68
C GLU A 78 -24.49 -2.17 30.53
N ALA A 79 -25.49 -2.49 29.69
CA ALA A 79 -25.33 -3.25 28.47
C ALA A 79 -24.58 -2.47 27.36
N MET A 80 -24.82 -1.17 27.25
CA MET A 80 -24.11 -0.28 26.32
C MET A 80 -22.68 -0.02 26.79
N ALA A 81 -22.48 0.21 28.09
CA ALA A 81 -21.15 0.34 28.69
C ALA A 81 -20.34 -0.97 28.60
N ALA A 82 -20.95 -2.15 28.75
CA ALA A 82 -20.28 -3.44 28.59
C ALA A 82 -19.90 -3.73 27.12
N ALA A 83 -20.74 -3.35 26.15
CA ALA A 83 -20.44 -3.49 24.72
C ALA A 83 -19.29 -2.57 24.28
N GLU A 84 -19.24 -1.35 24.82
CA GLU A 84 -18.20 -0.36 24.52
C GLU A 84 -16.86 -0.71 25.20
N ASN A 85 -16.89 -1.25 26.43
CA ASN A 85 -15.70 -1.69 27.17
C ASN A 85 -15.11 -3.00 26.60
N ALA A 86 -15.92 -3.85 25.98
CA ALA A 86 -15.44 -5.02 25.23
C ALA A 86 -14.68 -4.65 23.94
N GLN A 87 -14.99 -3.50 23.31
CA GLN A 87 -14.30 -3.02 22.10
C GLN A 87 -12.95 -2.34 22.39
N ASN A 88 -12.64 -2.01 23.64
CA ASN A 88 -11.37 -1.40 24.03
C ASN A 88 -10.44 -2.32 24.82
N ARG A 89 -10.90 -3.54 25.16
CA ARG A 89 -10.09 -4.55 25.81
C ARG A 89 -9.08 -5.15 24.82
N GLU A 90 -7.86 -5.36 25.29
CA GLU A 90 -6.87 -6.17 24.58
C GLU A 90 -7.27 -7.65 24.61
N ILE A 91 -7.27 -8.30 23.45
CA ILE A 91 -7.66 -9.69 23.24
C ILE A 91 -6.38 -10.50 23.07
N ASP A 92 -6.10 -11.40 24.01
CA ASP A 92 -4.96 -12.30 23.88
C ASP A 92 -5.38 -13.57 23.11
N LEU A 93 -4.87 -13.73 21.89
CA LEU A 93 -5.20 -14.86 21.04
C LEU A 93 -4.75 -16.20 21.61
N THR A 94 -3.86 -16.24 22.60
CA THR A 94 -3.40 -17.48 23.23
C THR A 94 -4.30 -17.94 24.37
N THR A 95 -5.01 -17.03 25.03
CA THR A 95 -5.77 -17.31 26.26
C THR A 95 -7.27 -17.01 26.14
N ASP A 96 -7.65 -15.96 25.41
CA ASP A 96 -9.04 -15.52 25.28
C ASP A 96 -9.81 -16.24 24.15
N VAL A 97 -9.11 -16.91 23.23
CA VAL A 97 -9.71 -17.59 22.07
C VAL A 97 -9.66 -19.11 22.24
N THR A 98 -10.81 -19.72 22.53
CA THR A 98 -10.93 -21.18 22.75
C THR A 98 -11.46 -21.95 21.55
N ALA A 99 -12.15 -21.27 20.62
CA ALA A 99 -12.81 -21.88 19.46
C ALA A 99 -11.93 -21.97 18.20
N GLY A 100 -10.63 -21.64 18.30
CA GLY A 100 -9.75 -21.58 17.13
C GLY A 100 -9.86 -20.28 16.32
N VAL A 101 -10.91 -19.49 16.50
CA VAL A 101 -11.20 -18.30 15.69
C VAL A 101 -11.82 -17.20 16.55
N TYR A 102 -11.29 -15.99 16.45
CA TYR A 102 -11.95 -14.77 16.90
C TYR A 102 -12.63 -14.10 15.71
N THR A 103 -13.95 -13.89 15.78
CA THR A 103 -14.73 -13.29 14.70
C THR A 103 -15.14 -11.87 15.04
N ILE A 104 -14.73 -10.91 14.20
CA ILE A 104 -15.16 -9.51 14.25
C ILE A 104 -16.42 -9.35 13.39
N SER A 105 -17.54 -8.96 14.00
CA SER A 105 -18.84 -8.80 13.33
C SER A 105 -19.43 -7.38 13.39
N SER A 106 -18.76 -6.45 14.07
CA SER A 106 -19.16 -5.03 14.16
C SER A 106 -18.01 -4.10 13.78
N ALA A 107 -18.35 -2.84 13.48
CA ALA A 107 -17.36 -1.77 13.36
C ALA A 107 -16.78 -1.44 14.73
N GLY A 108 -15.57 -0.85 14.76
CA GLY A 108 -14.92 -0.45 16.01
C GLY A 108 -13.43 -0.73 16.03
N ASN A 109 -12.85 -0.66 17.22
CA ASN A 109 -11.45 -0.96 17.48
C ASN A 109 -11.33 -2.39 18.04
N TYR A 110 -10.27 -3.09 17.66
CA TYR A 110 -9.96 -4.44 18.14
C TYR A 110 -8.46 -4.54 18.34
N LYS A 111 -8.02 -4.82 19.57
CA LYS A 111 -6.60 -4.91 19.92
C LYS A 111 -6.25 -6.37 20.17
N PHE A 112 -5.21 -6.88 19.51
CA PHE A 112 -4.79 -8.27 19.61
C PHE A 112 -3.33 -8.39 20.06
N THR A 113 -3.08 -9.40 20.88
CA THR A 113 -1.75 -9.80 21.35
C THR A 113 -1.62 -11.32 21.41
N CYS A 114 -0.39 -11.84 21.52
CA CYS A 114 -0.12 -13.21 21.93
C CYS A 114 0.80 -13.19 23.16
N SER A 115 0.34 -13.75 24.28
CA SER A 115 1.17 -13.87 25.49
C SER A 115 2.49 -14.59 25.20
N ASN A 116 3.58 -14.05 25.74
CA ASN A 116 4.95 -14.56 25.62
C ASN A 116 5.48 -14.73 24.19
N ASN A 117 4.81 -14.14 23.19
CA ASN A 117 5.17 -14.27 21.78
C ASN A 117 5.09 -15.73 21.24
N GLU A 118 4.38 -16.61 21.96
CA GLU A 118 4.20 -18.02 21.57
C GLU A 118 3.27 -18.13 20.35
N PRO A 119 3.58 -19.02 19.40
CA PRO A 119 2.75 -19.22 18.21
C PRO A 119 1.41 -19.85 18.60
N THR A 120 0.32 -19.32 18.07
CA THR A 120 -1.02 -19.89 18.22
C THR A 120 -1.62 -20.30 16.87
N GLY A 121 -2.46 -21.33 16.88
CA GLY A 121 -3.32 -21.69 15.75
C GLY A 121 -4.61 -20.87 15.69
N ASN A 122 -4.85 -20.00 16.69
CA ASN A 122 -6.05 -19.17 16.76
C ASN A 122 -6.00 -18.03 15.74
N ARG A 123 -7.09 -17.86 15.00
CA ARG A 123 -7.16 -16.98 13.83
C ARG A 123 -8.03 -15.76 14.07
N ILE A 124 -7.76 -14.69 13.32
CA ILE A 124 -8.63 -13.50 13.28
C ILE A 124 -9.45 -13.55 11.98
N VAL A 125 -10.78 -13.47 12.09
CA VAL A 125 -11.70 -13.44 10.95
C VAL A 125 -12.60 -12.23 11.06
N ILE A 126 -12.66 -11.42 10.00
CA ILE A 126 -13.55 -10.27 9.92
C ILE A 126 -14.74 -10.66 9.05
N ASN A 127 -15.91 -10.79 9.68
CA ASN A 127 -17.19 -11.12 9.05
C ASN A 127 -18.18 -9.96 9.23
N GLY A 128 -17.98 -8.92 8.44
CA GLY A 128 -18.71 -7.65 8.53
C GLY A 128 -19.90 -7.53 7.57
N ALA A 129 -20.64 -8.62 7.30
CA ALA A 129 -21.69 -8.66 6.27
C ALA A 129 -22.77 -7.55 6.39
N GLY A 130 -22.98 -7.01 7.60
CA GLY A 130 -23.92 -5.92 7.87
C GLY A 130 -23.29 -4.55 8.07
N ILE A 131 -21.96 -4.41 7.94
CA ILE A 131 -21.25 -3.16 8.23
C ILE A 131 -21.19 -2.30 6.95
N PRO A 132 -21.80 -1.09 6.93
CA PRO A 132 -21.79 -0.22 5.77
C PRO A 132 -20.37 0.22 5.37
N ALA A 133 -20.12 0.41 4.07
CA ALA A 133 -18.80 0.77 3.51
C ALA A 133 -18.17 2.06 4.09
N GLN A 134 -18.98 2.96 4.67
CA GLN A 134 -18.52 4.19 5.31
C GLN A 134 -17.90 3.99 6.71
N HIS A 135 -18.18 2.85 7.36
CA HIS A 135 -17.62 2.54 8.67
C HIS A 135 -16.22 1.94 8.55
N LYS A 136 -15.51 1.97 9.69
CA LYS A 136 -14.14 1.50 9.80
C LYS A 136 -14.06 0.35 10.81
N ILE A 137 -13.25 -0.63 10.48
CA ILE A 137 -12.82 -1.69 11.40
C ILE A 137 -11.33 -1.49 11.60
N ASN A 138 -10.94 -1.15 12.83
CA ASN A 138 -9.56 -0.86 13.18
C ASN A 138 -9.00 -2.02 13.98
N ILE A 139 -7.92 -2.62 13.49
CA ILE A 139 -7.26 -3.78 14.09
C ILE A 139 -5.88 -3.34 14.52
N TYR A 140 -5.57 -3.47 15.80
CA TYR A 140 -4.25 -3.18 16.35
C TYR A 140 -3.60 -4.52 16.66
N LEU A 141 -2.45 -4.79 16.03
CA LEU A 141 -1.67 -6.00 16.26
C LEU A 141 -0.43 -5.62 17.08
N ASN A 142 -0.27 -6.25 18.24
CA ASN A 142 0.87 -6.05 19.12
C ASN A 142 1.47 -7.39 19.54
N ASN A 143 2.63 -7.76 19.00
CA ASN A 143 3.29 -9.05 19.26
C ASN A 143 2.38 -10.27 18.97
N VAL A 144 1.59 -10.17 17.90
CA VAL A 144 0.71 -11.27 17.46
C VAL A 144 1.54 -12.33 16.74
N ASN A 145 1.39 -13.60 17.10
CA ASN A 145 2.08 -14.71 16.45
C ASN A 145 1.10 -15.83 16.10
N ILE A 146 0.58 -15.83 14.88
CA ILE A 146 -0.40 -16.80 14.38
C ILE A 146 0.27 -17.70 13.35
N ASN A 147 0.15 -19.01 13.53
CA ASN A 147 0.66 -20.02 12.63
C ASN A 147 -0.43 -21.05 12.29
N THR A 148 -0.82 -21.12 11.03
CA THR A 148 -1.86 -22.00 10.54
C THR A 148 -1.41 -22.79 9.31
N SER A 149 -1.93 -24.01 9.15
CA SER A 149 -1.63 -24.85 7.97
C SER A 149 -2.49 -24.47 6.76
N ASP A 150 -3.81 -24.59 6.91
CA ASP A 150 -4.75 -24.64 5.77
C ASP A 150 -5.51 -23.33 5.52
N ASP A 151 -5.32 -22.38 6.42
CA ASP A 151 -6.30 -21.35 6.72
C ASP A 151 -5.60 -20.00 6.92
N PRO A 152 -6.18 -18.82 6.60
CA PRO A 152 -5.46 -17.56 6.73
C PRO A 152 -5.30 -17.13 8.18
N ALA A 153 -4.10 -16.77 8.62
CA ALA A 153 -3.88 -16.26 9.97
C ALA A 153 -4.83 -15.07 10.30
N LEU A 154 -4.97 -14.15 9.34
CA LEU A 154 -5.97 -13.08 9.36
C LEU A 154 -6.77 -13.07 8.05
N GLN A 155 -8.09 -13.14 8.14
CA GLN A 155 -8.98 -13.14 6.97
C GLN A 155 -9.97 -11.99 7.01
N ILE A 156 -10.00 -11.19 5.94
CA ILE A 156 -11.13 -10.30 5.64
C ILE A 156 -12.08 -11.07 4.70
N GLN A 157 -13.31 -11.34 5.15
CA GLN A 157 -14.24 -12.14 4.34
C GLN A 157 -14.86 -11.35 3.18
N SER A 158 -15.34 -12.07 2.17
CA SER A 158 -15.98 -11.51 0.96
C SER A 158 -17.22 -10.65 1.26
N SER A 159 -17.86 -10.86 2.39
CA SER A 159 -19.03 -10.11 2.85
C SER A 159 -18.69 -8.70 3.36
N VAL A 160 -17.42 -8.42 3.66
CA VAL A 160 -16.99 -7.13 4.22
C VAL A 160 -16.96 -6.07 3.12
N GLN A 161 -17.66 -4.96 3.35
CA GLN A 161 -17.62 -3.76 2.51
C GLN A 161 -16.93 -2.58 3.19
N ALA A 162 -16.87 -2.60 4.53
CA ALA A 162 -16.23 -1.58 5.35
C ALA A 162 -14.73 -1.46 5.06
N GLN A 163 -14.15 -0.28 5.33
CA GLN A 163 -12.70 -0.10 5.27
C GLN A 163 -12.04 -0.78 6.47
N VAL A 164 -11.03 -1.60 6.21
CA VAL A 164 -10.26 -2.29 7.25
C VAL A 164 -8.90 -1.61 7.40
N TYR A 165 -8.58 -1.21 8.61
CA TYR A 165 -7.30 -0.65 8.99
C TYR A 165 -6.56 -1.63 9.90
N ILE A 166 -5.30 -1.92 9.59
CA ILE A 166 -4.40 -2.67 10.46
C ILE A 166 -3.29 -1.72 10.92
N TYR A 167 -3.15 -1.60 12.24
CA TYR A 167 -2.14 -0.80 12.92
C TYR A 167 -1.14 -1.74 13.59
N LEU A 168 0.14 -1.43 13.43
CA LEU A 168 1.24 -2.32 13.83
C LEU A 168 1.98 -1.77 15.05
N GLU A 169 2.09 -2.61 16.07
CA GLU A 169 2.98 -2.46 17.23
C GLU A 169 3.75 -3.77 17.46
N GLY A 170 4.95 -3.71 18.03
CA GLY A 170 5.76 -4.92 18.22
C GLY A 170 6.06 -5.68 16.92
N ILE A 171 6.30 -7.00 17.02
CA ILE A 171 6.56 -7.87 15.86
C ILE A 171 5.38 -8.83 15.68
N ASN A 172 4.68 -8.72 14.54
CA ASN A 172 3.49 -9.49 14.26
C ASN A 172 3.75 -10.52 13.16
N ASN A 173 3.70 -11.81 13.51
CA ASN A 173 3.90 -12.93 12.60
C ASN A 173 2.56 -13.54 12.22
N LEU A 174 2.23 -13.50 10.93
CA LEU A 174 1.09 -14.16 10.33
C LEU A 174 1.60 -15.21 9.34
N ASN A 175 1.33 -16.48 9.57
CA ASN A 175 1.80 -17.56 8.71
C ASN A 175 0.64 -18.44 8.25
N SER A 176 0.62 -18.79 6.96
CA SER A 176 -0.31 -19.74 6.35
C SER A 176 0.37 -20.51 5.23
N GLU A 177 0.23 -21.84 5.16
CA GLU A 177 0.86 -22.61 4.08
C GLU A 177 0.02 -22.58 2.79
N LYS A 178 -1.27 -22.89 2.87
CA LYS A 178 -2.11 -23.03 1.65
C LYS A 178 -2.73 -21.73 1.17
N ARG A 179 -2.95 -20.78 2.06
CA ARG A 179 -3.68 -19.54 1.74
C ARG A 179 -2.78 -18.34 1.96
N ALA A 180 -3.34 -17.15 1.76
CA ALA A 180 -2.62 -15.97 2.16
C ALA A 180 -2.56 -15.88 3.68
N ALA A 181 -1.43 -15.42 4.23
CA ALA A 181 -1.32 -15.18 5.68
C ALA A 181 -2.26 -14.07 6.11
N LEU A 182 -2.25 -12.96 5.37
CA LEU A 182 -3.25 -11.89 5.45
C LEU A 182 -4.10 -11.91 4.18
N GLN A 183 -5.26 -12.56 4.25
CA GLN A 183 -6.12 -12.79 3.10
C GLN A 183 -7.12 -11.64 2.88
N THR A 184 -7.15 -11.14 1.64
CA THR A 184 -7.95 -9.99 1.20
C THR A 184 -8.70 -10.28 -0.11
N ASP A 185 -9.21 -11.47 -0.34
CA ASP A 185 -9.91 -11.87 -1.57
C ASP A 185 -11.38 -11.36 -1.66
N ASN A 186 -11.62 -10.10 -1.30
CA ASN A 186 -12.94 -9.51 -1.10
C ASN A 186 -13.12 -8.12 -1.75
N ALA A 187 -14.25 -7.44 -1.49
CA ALA A 187 -14.49 -6.08 -1.98
C ALA A 187 -13.99 -4.98 -1.03
N ALA A 188 -13.63 -5.32 0.21
CA ALA A 188 -13.11 -4.39 1.19
C ALA A 188 -11.71 -3.90 0.81
N LYS A 189 -11.44 -2.65 1.19
CA LYS A 189 -10.12 -2.04 1.03
C LYS A 189 -9.33 -2.25 2.31
N LEU A 190 -8.16 -2.87 2.19
CA LEU A 190 -7.21 -3.01 3.29
C LEU A 190 -6.26 -1.81 3.30
N THR A 191 -6.10 -1.18 4.46
CA THR A 191 -5.01 -0.24 4.74
C THR A 191 -4.15 -0.77 5.89
N ILE A 192 -2.85 -0.88 5.66
CA ILE A 192 -1.85 -1.16 6.69
C ILE A 192 -1.11 0.14 7.03
N ASP A 193 -0.97 0.44 8.31
CA ASP A 193 -0.34 1.65 8.83
C ASP A 193 0.39 1.36 10.16
N ASN A 194 1.22 2.29 10.63
CA ASN A 194 1.85 2.16 11.95
C ASN A 194 0.95 2.67 13.10
N SER A 195 0.03 3.59 12.80
CA SER A 195 -0.76 4.32 13.78
C SER A 195 -1.94 5.02 13.09
N PRO A 196 -3.09 5.18 13.76
CA PRO A 196 -4.20 5.97 13.22
C PRO A 196 -3.84 7.43 12.94
N ASP A 197 -2.86 7.99 13.66
CA ASP A 197 -2.52 9.41 13.64
C ASP A 197 -1.22 9.73 12.87
N ASN A 198 -0.65 8.77 12.14
CA ASN A 198 0.67 8.86 11.49
C ASN A 198 1.79 9.23 12.47
N SER A 199 1.71 8.78 13.72
CA SER A 199 2.74 9.02 14.72
C SER A 199 4.05 8.36 14.28
N PRO A 200 5.14 9.12 14.05
CA PRO A 200 6.39 8.59 13.49
C PRO A 200 7.15 7.65 14.44
N ASN A 201 6.61 7.39 15.64
CA ASN A 201 7.29 6.75 16.76
C ASN A 201 6.93 5.27 16.94
N THR A 202 6.01 4.71 16.15
CA THR A 202 5.69 3.27 16.23
C THR A 202 6.46 2.50 15.15
N THR A 203 7.27 1.53 15.58
CA THR A 203 8.16 0.72 14.73
C THR A 203 7.56 -0.66 14.46
N GLY A 204 6.23 -0.78 14.48
CA GLY A 204 5.57 -2.07 14.33
C GLY A 204 5.94 -2.78 13.04
N GLU A 205 6.16 -4.08 13.15
CA GLU A 205 6.51 -4.97 12.04
C GLU A 205 5.38 -5.97 11.80
N LEU A 206 5.09 -6.20 10.53
CA LEU A 206 4.22 -7.28 10.04
C LEU A 206 5.06 -8.21 9.17
N ILE A 207 5.13 -9.49 9.56
CA ILE A 207 5.73 -10.56 8.80
C ILE A 207 4.60 -11.50 8.37
N ALA A 208 4.29 -11.50 7.08
CA ALA A 208 3.20 -12.27 6.49
C ALA A 208 3.74 -13.31 5.51
N THR A 209 3.66 -14.59 5.88
CA THR A 209 4.22 -15.70 5.09
C THR A 209 3.12 -16.60 4.55
N GLY A 210 2.93 -16.53 3.23
CA GLY A 210 2.13 -17.48 2.46
C GLY A 210 3.01 -18.54 1.78
N SER A 211 2.41 -19.54 1.14
CA SER A 211 3.12 -20.36 0.14
C SER A 211 2.34 -20.46 -1.16
N PHE A 212 1.12 -21.00 -1.14
CA PHE A 212 0.25 -21.05 -2.33
C PHE A 212 -0.57 -19.78 -2.52
N GLY A 213 -1.05 -19.18 -1.44
CA GLY A 213 -1.56 -17.81 -1.43
C GLY A 213 -0.45 -16.77 -1.33
N ALA A 214 -0.80 -15.50 -1.45
CA ALA A 214 0.14 -14.40 -1.28
C ALA A 214 0.62 -14.29 0.19
N GLY A 215 1.72 -13.59 0.47
CA GLY A 215 2.01 -13.19 1.85
C GLY A 215 0.88 -12.32 2.39
N ILE A 216 0.59 -11.24 1.65
CA ILE A 216 -0.55 -10.35 1.86
C ILE A 216 -1.33 -10.28 0.55
N GLY A 217 -2.59 -10.75 0.55
CA GLY A 217 -3.41 -10.67 -0.64
C GLY A 217 -4.33 -11.86 -0.88
N GLY A 218 -4.28 -12.40 -2.09
CA GLY A 218 -5.19 -13.44 -2.58
C GLY A 218 -4.86 -14.86 -2.14
N ASP A 219 -5.89 -15.70 -2.05
CA ASP A 219 -5.79 -17.15 -1.89
C ASP A 219 -5.25 -17.83 -3.19
N GLN A 220 -4.82 -19.09 -3.14
CA GLN A 220 -4.25 -19.88 -4.24
C GLN A 220 -5.05 -19.85 -5.55
N TRP A 221 -6.32 -19.45 -5.54
CA TRP A 221 -7.12 -19.32 -6.76
C TRP A 221 -8.04 -18.11 -6.71
N LYS A 222 -7.70 -17.11 -5.90
CA LYS A 222 -8.42 -15.84 -5.88
C LYS A 222 -7.49 -14.64 -5.94
N SER A 223 -7.95 -13.60 -6.62
CA SER A 223 -7.27 -12.30 -6.63
C SER A 223 -7.31 -11.65 -5.26
N SER A 224 -6.38 -10.72 -5.01
CA SER A 224 -6.51 -9.81 -3.86
C SER A 224 -7.50 -8.68 -4.14
N SER A 225 -7.96 -8.04 -3.08
CA SER A 225 -8.61 -6.74 -3.12
C SER A 225 -7.58 -5.62 -3.19
N ASP A 226 -8.04 -4.38 -3.10
CA ASP A 226 -7.17 -3.21 -3.01
C ASP A 226 -6.36 -3.24 -1.70
N ILE A 227 -5.04 -3.17 -1.83
CA ILE A 227 -4.09 -3.15 -0.72
C ILE A 227 -3.40 -1.79 -0.70
N THR A 228 -3.51 -1.08 0.43
CA THR A 228 -2.77 0.17 0.66
C THR A 228 -1.82 0.01 1.85
N ILE A 229 -0.55 0.34 1.66
CA ILE A 229 0.44 0.44 2.74
C ILE A 229 0.82 1.91 2.90
N ARG A 230 0.58 2.46 4.09
CA ARG A 230 0.88 3.87 4.42
C ARG A 230 2.14 4.02 5.26
N GLY A 231 2.41 3.06 6.13
CA GLY A 231 3.51 3.08 7.08
C GLY A 231 3.82 1.69 7.66
N GLY A 232 4.71 1.65 8.65
CA GLY A 232 5.17 0.42 9.31
C GLY A 232 6.30 -0.30 8.57
N SER A 233 6.79 -1.40 9.16
CA SER A 233 7.66 -2.37 8.49
C SER A 233 6.81 -3.57 8.05
N VAL A 234 6.81 -3.88 6.76
CA VAL A 234 5.99 -4.95 6.18
C VAL A 234 6.91 -5.89 5.40
N THR A 235 7.02 -7.13 5.86
CA THR A 235 7.70 -8.22 5.18
C THR A 235 6.67 -9.24 4.72
N ALA A 236 6.51 -9.44 3.42
CA ALA A 236 5.52 -10.35 2.85
C ALA A 236 6.18 -11.36 1.91
N THR A 237 6.04 -12.65 2.20
CA THR A 237 6.74 -13.72 1.50
C THR A 237 5.75 -14.76 0.96
N SER A 238 6.00 -15.27 -0.24
CA SER A 238 5.26 -16.42 -0.79
C SER A 238 6.16 -17.32 -1.64
N SER A 239 5.75 -18.56 -1.91
CA SER A 239 6.45 -19.45 -2.85
C SER A 239 5.85 -19.40 -4.25
N TYR A 240 4.52 -19.36 -4.35
CA TYR A 240 3.77 -19.41 -5.61
C TYR A 240 2.82 -18.23 -5.82
N GLY A 241 2.26 -17.68 -4.74
CA GLY A 241 1.56 -16.40 -4.78
C GLY A 241 2.56 -15.24 -4.85
N ALA A 242 2.07 -14.02 -4.99
CA ALA A 242 2.91 -12.84 -4.84
C ALA A 242 3.34 -12.65 -3.38
N GLY A 243 4.44 -11.93 -3.13
CA GLY A 243 4.71 -11.44 -1.77
C GLY A 243 3.53 -10.57 -1.29
N ILE A 244 3.21 -9.55 -2.09
CA ILE A 244 2.00 -8.72 -1.93
C ILE A 244 1.20 -8.74 -3.24
N GLY A 245 -0.06 -9.19 -3.19
CA GLY A 245 -0.96 -9.18 -4.34
C GLY A 245 -1.68 -10.51 -4.59
N GLY A 246 -1.66 -11.01 -5.82
CA GLY A 246 -2.43 -12.19 -6.22
C GLY A 246 -1.92 -13.48 -5.58
N GLY A 247 -2.83 -14.40 -5.23
CA GLY A 247 -2.42 -15.77 -4.96
C GLY A 247 -2.04 -16.49 -6.25
N ARG A 248 -1.51 -17.72 -6.14
CA ARG A 248 -1.10 -18.52 -7.31
C ARG A 248 -2.18 -18.51 -8.40
N GLY A 249 -1.81 -18.43 -9.67
CA GLY A 249 -2.79 -18.51 -10.75
C GLY A 249 -3.82 -17.39 -10.77
N GLN A 250 -3.55 -16.23 -10.12
CA GLN A 250 -4.45 -15.08 -10.08
C GLN A 250 -3.71 -13.74 -10.10
N THR A 251 -4.46 -12.69 -10.47
CA THR A 251 -4.01 -11.30 -10.49
C THR A 251 -4.12 -10.63 -9.12
N ASN A 252 -3.59 -9.41 -8.99
CA ASN A 252 -3.82 -8.54 -7.84
C ASN A 252 -4.96 -7.54 -8.08
N GLY A 253 -5.55 -7.06 -6.98
CA GLY A 253 -6.29 -5.80 -6.92
C GLY A 253 -5.33 -4.60 -6.91
N ASN A 254 -5.83 -3.36 -6.78
CA ASN A 254 -4.92 -2.21 -6.84
C ASN A 254 -3.95 -2.22 -5.64
N ILE A 255 -2.65 -2.09 -5.91
CA ILE A 255 -1.64 -2.02 -4.85
C ILE A 255 -1.10 -0.59 -4.78
N THR A 256 -1.24 0.04 -3.63
CA THR A 256 -0.71 1.39 -3.40
C THR A 256 0.22 1.42 -2.19
N ILE A 257 1.49 1.76 -2.42
CA ILE A 257 2.47 2.00 -1.34
C ILE A 257 2.72 3.50 -1.23
N ARG A 258 2.40 4.09 -0.08
CA ARG A 258 2.56 5.53 0.20
C ARG A 258 3.76 5.82 1.11
N GLY A 259 4.19 4.85 1.90
CA GLY A 259 5.26 5.00 2.90
C GLY A 259 5.60 3.66 3.56
N GLY A 260 6.40 3.71 4.62
CA GLY A 260 6.89 2.53 5.34
C GLY A 260 8.14 1.88 4.72
N SER A 261 8.56 0.78 5.34
CA SER A 261 9.59 -0.13 4.83
C SER A 261 8.88 -1.41 4.38
N VAL A 262 8.89 -1.69 3.07
CA VAL A 262 8.17 -2.83 2.48
C VAL A 262 9.18 -3.77 1.84
N THR A 263 9.23 -5.01 2.30
CA THR A 263 9.99 -6.10 1.68
C THR A 263 9.00 -7.16 1.20
N ALA A 264 8.95 -7.41 -0.11
CA ALA A 264 8.03 -8.37 -0.70
C ALA A 264 8.77 -9.36 -1.58
N THR A 265 8.67 -10.65 -1.25
CA THR A 265 9.49 -11.70 -1.88
C THR A 265 8.62 -12.85 -2.37
N SER A 266 8.89 -13.35 -3.57
CA SER A 266 8.27 -14.59 -4.05
C SER A 266 9.16 -15.45 -4.93
N GLY A 267 9.08 -16.77 -4.80
CA GLY A 267 9.77 -17.69 -5.72
C GLY A 267 9.21 -17.63 -7.14
N SER A 268 7.90 -17.89 -7.30
CA SER A 268 7.23 -17.99 -8.62
C SER A 268 6.22 -16.88 -8.92
N GLY A 269 5.60 -16.27 -7.92
CA GLY A 269 4.80 -15.06 -8.10
C GLY A 269 5.71 -13.83 -8.20
N ALA A 270 5.14 -12.65 -8.42
CA ALA A 270 5.91 -11.41 -8.31
C ALA A 270 6.25 -11.11 -6.83
N GLY A 271 7.29 -10.31 -6.59
CA GLY A 271 7.49 -9.72 -5.26
C GLY A 271 6.25 -8.90 -4.88
N ILE A 272 5.87 -7.95 -5.75
CA ILE A 272 4.63 -7.17 -5.68
C ILE A 272 3.88 -7.31 -7.01
N GLY A 273 2.65 -7.83 -6.98
CA GLY A 273 1.80 -7.94 -8.17
C GLY A 273 1.11 -9.30 -8.31
N GLY A 274 1.26 -9.93 -9.48
CA GLY A 274 0.55 -11.17 -9.84
C GLY A 274 1.14 -12.43 -9.20
N GLY A 275 0.29 -13.43 -8.94
CA GLY A 275 0.76 -14.77 -8.59
C GLY A 275 1.28 -15.54 -9.80
N GLN A 276 1.91 -16.69 -9.58
CA GLN A 276 2.46 -17.53 -10.65
C GLN A 276 1.42 -17.79 -11.76
N GLY A 277 1.80 -17.56 -13.01
CA GLY A 277 1.02 -17.80 -14.22
C GLY A 277 0.00 -16.72 -14.52
N ASN A 278 0.03 -15.58 -13.84
CA ASN A 278 -0.94 -14.51 -14.01
C ASN A 278 -0.30 -13.12 -13.96
N ASN A 279 -1.06 -12.15 -14.47
CA ASN A 279 -0.64 -10.78 -14.64
C ASN A 279 -0.57 -10.05 -13.29
N GLY A 280 0.29 -9.04 -13.23
CA GLY A 280 0.28 -8.08 -12.15
C GLY A 280 0.12 -6.67 -12.71
N SER A 281 -0.88 -5.94 -12.23
CA SER A 281 -1.19 -4.62 -12.76
C SER A 281 -1.70 -3.62 -11.72
N ASN A 282 -1.81 -2.36 -12.10
CA ASN A 282 -2.32 -1.29 -11.23
C ASN A 282 -1.52 -1.15 -9.92
N ILE A 283 -0.20 -1.08 -10.05
CA ILE A 283 0.72 -0.97 -8.92
C ILE A 283 1.23 0.46 -8.87
N THR A 284 0.97 1.16 -7.76
CA THR A 284 1.40 2.54 -7.55
C THR A 284 2.30 2.67 -6.32
N ILE A 285 3.53 3.14 -6.52
CA ILE A 285 4.46 3.47 -5.44
C ILE A 285 4.63 4.99 -5.41
N ARG A 286 4.27 5.62 -4.29
CA ARG A 286 4.36 7.07 -4.06
C ARG A 286 5.47 7.46 -3.08
N GLY A 287 5.92 6.53 -2.24
CA GLY A 287 6.90 6.79 -1.18
C GLY A 287 7.31 5.51 -0.45
N GLY A 288 8.14 5.66 0.58
CA GLY A 288 8.66 4.54 1.38
C GLY A 288 9.98 3.97 0.85
N SER A 289 10.48 2.94 1.55
CA SER A 289 11.57 2.07 1.11
C SER A 289 10.97 0.74 0.68
N VAL A 290 11.02 0.41 -0.60
CA VAL A 290 10.40 -0.78 -1.18
C VAL A 290 11.46 -1.69 -1.77
N THR A 291 11.57 -2.91 -1.26
CA THR A 291 12.38 -3.98 -1.82
C THR A 291 11.45 -5.09 -2.30
N ALA A 292 11.45 -5.35 -3.60
CA ALA A 292 10.58 -6.36 -4.19
C ALA A 292 11.41 -7.35 -5.01
N THR A 293 11.38 -8.63 -4.63
CA THR A 293 12.28 -9.64 -5.19
C THR A 293 11.51 -10.86 -5.66
N SER A 294 11.89 -11.41 -6.82
CA SER A 294 11.41 -12.73 -7.22
C SER A 294 12.39 -13.55 -8.04
N ASP A 295 12.48 -14.85 -7.78
CA ASP A 295 13.33 -15.74 -8.58
C ASP A 295 12.81 -15.85 -10.02
N SER A 296 11.50 -16.11 -10.19
CA SER A 296 10.90 -16.39 -11.52
C SER A 296 9.87 -15.37 -11.99
N GLY A 297 9.12 -14.75 -11.09
CA GLY A 297 8.22 -13.63 -11.41
C GLY A 297 9.00 -12.32 -11.55
N ALA A 298 8.31 -11.21 -11.81
CA ALA A 298 8.95 -9.91 -11.73
C ALA A 298 9.20 -9.51 -10.26
N GLY A 299 10.18 -8.63 -10.01
CA GLY A 299 10.28 -7.96 -8.71
C GLY A 299 8.97 -7.20 -8.43
N ILE A 300 8.57 -6.33 -9.35
CA ILE A 300 7.27 -5.63 -9.37
C ILE A 300 6.59 -5.87 -10.70
N GLY A 301 5.40 -6.47 -10.70
CA GLY A 301 4.59 -6.72 -11.90
C GLY A 301 4.07 -8.14 -12.01
N GLY A 302 4.30 -8.80 -13.15
CA GLY A 302 3.72 -10.10 -13.48
C GLY A 302 4.37 -11.30 -12.78
N GLY A 303 3.58 -12.35 -12.52
CA GLY A 303 4.10 -13.63 -12.04
C GLY A 303 4.82 -14.42 -13.14
N SER A 304 5.58 -15.45 -12.77
CA SER A 304 6.25 -16.35 -13.73
C SER A 304 5.26 -17.07 -14.67
N ASN A 305 5.76 -17.76 -15.70
CA ASN A 305 4.94 -18.49 -16.68
C ASN A 305 4.05 -17.58 -17.54
N GLY A 306 4.60 -16.45 -18.00
CA GLY A 306 3.95 -15.56 -18.95
C GLY A 306 3.01 -14.54 -18.32
N GLY A 307 3.13 -14.27 -17.02
CA GLY A 307 2.39 -13.18 -16.40
C GLY A 307 2.90 -11.82 -16.87
N ASP A 308 2.00 -11.01 -17.44
CA ASP A 308 2.32 -9.66 -17.87
C ASP A 308 2.38 -8.70 -16.67
N GLY A 309 3.26 -7.71 -16.74
CA GLY A 309 3.29 -6.57 -15.83
C GLY A 309 2.81 -5.31 -16.53
N SER A 310 1.67 -4.75 -16.12
CA SER A 310 1.11 -3.54 -16.74
C SER A 310 0.75 -2.46 -15.73
N ASP A 311 0.61 -1.21 -16.18
CA ASP A 311 0.07 -0.10 -15.36
C ASP A 311 0.83 0.08 -14.04
N ILE A 312 2.17 0.08 -14.13
CA ILE A 312 3.07 0.23 -12.99
C ILE A 312 3.53 1.68 -12.93
N THR A 313 3.18 2.38 -11.84
CA THR A 313 3.51 3.79 -11.65
C THR A 313 4.38 4.00 -10.41
N ILE A 314 5.58 4.55 -10.59
CA ILE A 314 6.47 4.97 -9.50
C ILE A 314 6.60 6.50 -9.53
N ARG A 315 6.18 7.15 -8.45
CA ARG A 315 6.21 8.62 -8.29
C ARG A 315 7.22 9.10 -7.24
N GLY A 316 7.70 8.20 -6.38
CA GLY A 316 8.59 8.54 -5.27
C GLY A 316 9.06 7.32 -4.49
N GLY A 317 9.85 7.55 -3.44
CA GLY A 317 10.43 6.51 -2.59
C GLY A 317 11.80 6.01 -3.06
N SER A 318 12.35 5.06 -2.29
CA SER A 318 13.52 4.25 -2.66
C SER A 318 13.02 2.86 -3.05
N VAL A 319 13.12 2.50 -4.33
CA VAL A 319 12.59 1.24 -4.87
C VAL A 319 13.73 0.39 -5.41
N THR A 320 13.88 -0.82 -4.85
CA THR A 320 14.77 -1.86 -5.36
C THR A 320 13.91 -3.02 -5.82
N ALA A 321 13.94 -3.32 -7.11
CA ALA A 321 13.15 -4.38 -7.71
C ALA A 321 14.04 -5.37 -8.46
N THR A 322 14.08 -6.63 -8.01
CA THR A 322 15.05 -7.61 -8.48
C THR A 322 14.38 -8.89 -8.93
N SER A 323 14.86 -9.48 -10.03
CA SER A 323 14.48 -10.83 -10.40
C SER A 323 15.59 -11.63 -11.06
N ASP A 324 15.62 -12.96 -10.92
CA ASP A 324 16.56 -13.77 -11.70
C ASP A 324 16.04 -13.98 -13.14
N SER A 325 14.76 -14.34 -13.31
CA SER A 325 14.20 -14.71 -14.62
C SER A 325 13.15 -13.75 -15.19
N GLY A 326 12.35 -13.10 -14.34
CA GLY A 326 11.41 -12.05 -14.72
C GLY A 326 12.11 -10.71 -14.86
N ALA A 327 11.36 -9.64 -15.14
CA ALA A 327 11.91 -8.29 -15.11
C ALA A 327 12.14 -7.83 -13.65
N GLY A 328 13.04 -6.87 -13.44
CA GLY A 328 13.04 -6.14 -12.17
C GLY A 328 11.69 -5.46 -11.96
N ILE A 329 11.25 -4.66 -12.95
CA ILE A 329 9.92 -4.03 -13.01
C ILE A 329 9.28 -4.35 -14.36
N GLY A 330 8.12 -5.01 -14.36
CA GLY A 330 7.35 -5.33 -15.57
C GLY A 330 6.94 -6.81 -15.63
N GLY A 331 7.22 -7.46 -16.76
CA GLY A 331 6.74 -8.81 -17.06
C GLY A 331 7.47 -9.93 -16.31
N GLY A 332 6.76 -11.01 -16.00
CA GLY A 332 7.34 -12.23 -15.45
C GLY A 332 8.11 -13.05 -16.49
N SER A 333 8.80 -14.10 -16.04
CA SER A 333 9.52 -15.01 -16.95
C SER A 333 8.59 -15.74 -17.93
N ASN A 334 9.17 -16.29 -18.99
CA ASN A 334 8.47 -17.06 -20.03
C ASN A 334 7.44 -16.22 -20.79
N TRP A 335 7.92 -15.23 -21.56
CA TRP A 335 7.12 -14.37 -22.44
C TRP A 335 6.20 -13.37 -21.74
N GLY A 336 6.37 -13.12 -20.43
CA GLY A 336 5.63 -12.04 -19.76
C GLY A 336 6.06 -10.67 -20.27
N ASP A 337 5.12 -9.92 -20.82
CA ASP A 337 5.35 -8.58 -21.34
C ASP A 337 5.33 -7.55 -20.21
N GLY A 338 6.07 -6.45 -20.39
CA GLY A 338 6.03 -5.30 -19.49
C GLY A 338 5.47 -4.08 -20.22
N SER A 339 4.27 -3.62 -19.87
CA SER A 339 3.65 -2.46 -20.54
C SER A 339 3.29 -1.33 -19.59
N ASP A 340 3.20 -0.12 -20.13
CA ASP A 340 2.61 1.03 -19.43
C ASP A 340 3.28 1.31 -18.07
N ILE A 341 4.61 1.25 -18.08
CA ILE A 341 5.46 1.47 -16.92
C ILE A 341 5.87 2.95 -16.90
N THR A 342 5.44 3.68 -15.87
CA THR A 342 5.72 5.10 -15.71
C THR A 342 6.56 5.35 -14.44
N ILE A 343 7.74 5.94 -14.60
CA ILE A 343 8.58 6.40 -13.50
C ILE A 343 8.74 7.93 -13.62
N SER A 344 8.20 8.64 -12.63
CA SER A 344 8.19 10.12 -12.61
C SER A 344 8.98 10.71 -11.44
N GLY A 345 9.46 9.88 -10.51
CA GLY A 345 10.24 10.31 -9.35
C GLY A 345 10.78 9.14 -8.52
N GLY A 346 11.53 9.47 -7.47
CA GLY A 346 12.15 8.49 -6.56
C GLY A 346 13.57 8.06 -6.97
N SER A 347 14.14 7.14 -6.20
CA SER A 347 15.38 6.42 -6.51
C SER A 347 15.03 4.98 -6.83
N VAL A 348 15.12 4.57 -8.09
CA VAL A 348 14.71 3.26 -8.57
C VAL A 348 15.93 2.48 -9.05
N THR A 349 16.15 1.29 -8.47
CA THR A 349 17.10 0.30 -8.97
C THR A 349 16.33 -0.94 -9.38
N ALA A 350 16.36 -1.28 -10.66
CA ALA A 350 15.67 -2.42 -11.21
C ALA A 350 16.68 -3.35 -11.90
N THR A 351 16.78 -4.60 -11.43
CA THR A 351 17.83 -5.53 -11.86
C THR A 351 17.24 -6.87 -12.25
N SER A 352 17.75 -7.46 -13.32
CA SER A 352 17.44 -8.85 -13.63
C SER A 352 18.60 -9.61 -14.27
N ASP A 353 18.75 -10.91 -14.02
CA ASP A 353 19.75 -11.71 -14.77
C ASP A 353 19.23 -11.98 -16.20
N SER A 354 18.05 -12.58 -16.35
CA SER A 354 17.54 -13.05 -17.65
C SER A 354 16.42 -12.21 -18.27
N GLY A 355 15.67 -11.45 -17.47
CA GLY A 355 14.67 -10.47 -17.92
C GLY A 355 15.28 -9.07 -18.08
N ALA A 356 14.48 -8.07 -18.47
CA ALA A 356 14.94 -6.69 -18.45
C ALA A 356 15.04 -6.15 -17.00
N GLY A 357 15.84 -5.11 -16.77
CA GLY A 357 15.70 -4.34 -15.52
C GLY A 357 14.28 -3.73 -15.45
N ILE A 358 13.87 -3.04 -16.51
CA ILE A 358 12.52 -2.47 -16.69
C ILE A 358 11.96 -2.89 -18.06
N GLY A 359 10.78 -3.52 -18.08
CA GLY A 359 10.11 -3.96 -19.31
C GLY A 359 9.69 -5.43 -19.27
N GLY A 360 9.82 -6.14 -20.39
CA GLY A 360 9.45 -7.56 -20.46
C GLY A 360 10.41 -8.49 -19.72
N GLY A 361 9.88 -9.62 -19.22
CA GLY A 361 10.66 -10.69 -18.62
C GLY A 361 11.46 -11.49 -19.65
N SER A 362 11.93 -12.68 -19.28
CA SER A 362 12.65 -13.53 -20.23
C SER A 362 11.77 -13.85 -21.45
N LYS A 363 12.26 -13.49 -22.65
CA LYS A 363 11.54 -13.56 -23.94
C LYS A 363 10.34 -12.62 -24.13
N GLY A 364 9.92 -11.86 -23.11
CA GLY A 364 8.87 -10.85 -23.22
C GLY A 364 9.34 -9.56 -23.90
N ALA A 365 8.39 -8.76 -24.37
CA ALA A 365 8.58 -7.41 -24.88
C ALA A 365 8.30 -6.37 -23.79
N GLY A 366 8.95 -5.21 -23.85
CA GLY A 366 8.50 -4.05 -23.09
C GLY A 366 7.85 -3.01 -24.00
N ARG A 367 6.79 -2.34 -23.55
CA ARG A 367 6.02 -1.37 -24.35
C ARG A 367 5.63 -0.18 -23.47
N ASN A 368 5.53 1.01 -24.06
CA ASN A 368 5.06 2.22 -23.36
C ASN A 368 5.78 2.47 -22.02
N ILE A 369 7.10 2.41 -22.02
CA ILE A 369 7.92 2.71 -20.84
C ILE A 369 8.26 4.19 -20.84
N ALA A 370 7.77 4.94 -19.85
CA ALA A 370 7.98 6.37 -19.71
C ALA A 370 8.78 6.67 -18.43
N ILE A 371 9.96 7.28 -18.59
CA ILE A 371 10.78 7.77 -17.47
C ILE A 371 10.92 9.28 -17.64
N SER A 372 10.30 10.05 -16.75
CA SER A 372 10.26 11.52 -16.82
C SER A 372 10.90 12.21 -15.61
N GLY A 373 11.33 11.46 -14.60
CA GLY A 373 12.00 12.00 -13.41
C GLY A 373 12.58 10.92 -12.49
N GLY A 374 13.25 11.36 -11.42
CA GLY A 374 13.93 10.51 -10.45
C GLY A 374 15.33 10.07 -10.87
N SER A 375 15.95 9.21 -10.06
CA SER A 375 17.21 8.52 -10.35
C SER A 375 16.91 7.06 -10.66
N VAL A 376 17.01 6.66 -11.93
CA VAL A 376 16.70 5.29 -12.36
C VAL A 376 17.95 4.56 -12.82
N LYS A 377 18.20 3.40 -12.23
CA LYS A 377 19.23 2.45 -12.62
C LYS A 377 18.56 1.15 -13.03
N ALA A 378 18.70 0.76 -14.29
CA ALA A 378 18.11 -0.46 -14.81
C ALA A 378 19.22 -1.33 -15.42
N TYR A 379 19.39 -2.54 -14.91
CA TYR A 379 20.46 -3.46 -15.34
C TYR A 379 19.88 -4.82 -15.72
N SER A 380 20.49 -5.43 -16.73
CA SER A 380 20.30 -6.85 -16.99
C SER A 380 21.56 -7.49 -17.55
N ASP A 381 21.82 -8.74 -17.15
CA ASP A 381 23.00 -9.49 -17.58
C ASP A 381 22.83 -10.06 -18.99
N LYS A 382 21.61 -10.52 -19.33
CA LYS A 382 21.32 -11.19 -20.63
C LYS A 382 20.39 -10.39 -21.55
N ARG A 383 19.84 -9.26 -21.08
CA ARG A 383 18.92 -8.41 -21.84
C ARG A 383 19.24 -6.93 -21.64
N PRO A 384 18.65 -6.03 -22.47
CA PRO A 384 18.72 -4.60 -22.19
C PRO A 384 18.19 -4.28 -20.79
N GLY A 385 18.87 -3.38 -20.07
CA GLY A 385 18.39 -2.87 -18.79
C GLY A 385 17.00 -2.26 -18.90
N ILE A 386 16.70 -1.57 -20.00
CA ILE A 386 15.35 -1.12 -20.35
C ILE A 386 14.99 -1.75 -21.70
N ASN A 387 13.92 -2.54 -21.75
CA ASN A 387 13.47 -3.22 -22.96
C ASN A 387 12.30 -2.47 -23.60
N CYS A 388 12.55 -1.73 -24.69
CA CYS A 388 11.52 -1.08 -25.49
C CYS A 388 11.84 -1.30 -26.98
N PRO A 389 11.30 -2.36 -27.63
CA PRO A 389 11.49 -2.58 -29.05
C PRO A 389 10.93 -1.39 -29.85
N PRO A 390 11.53 -1.05 -31.01
CA PRO A 390 10.94 -0.07 -31.91
C PRO A 390 9.54 -0.53 -32.38
N PRO A 391 8.63 0.43 -32.65
CA PRO A 391 7.25 0.16 -33.03
C PRO A 391 7.09 -0.61 -34.35
#